data_AF-F7J0A1-F1
#
_entry.id   AF-F7J0A1-F1
#
_cell.length_a   1.000
_cell.length_b   1.000
_cell.length_c   1.000
_cell.angle_alpha   90.00
_cell.angle_beta   90.00
_cell.angle_gamma   90.00
#
_symmetry.space_group_name_H-M   'P 1'
#
loop_
_entity.id
_entity.type
_entity.pdbx_description
1 polymer ?
#
loop_
_entity_poly.entity_id
_entity_poly.type
_entity_poly.pdbx_seq_one_letter_code
_entity_poly.pdbx_strand_id
1 'polypeptide(L)'
;MLILWCYTERIDQLHKIGAIKEIPVKREYYSRSSKSYYTVNTYPVSVLEYSIEELEEAYNQTYDQEGFKFRIETNSEDEVEILINELRKLFKIEKTPQIYERRNEGYNTYFTVKLLNNSEFEQNKFLSEIESLKNKNKEIEKYYCDILSGIYKLFNVDSRIDLMKISREYLELKENSKKNSRGAGRKPRFTEEEKNMIRDQRKEGKTIKELAALNNCSFGVIHKILHE
;
A
#
# COMPACT_ATOMS: atom_id res chain seq x y z
N MET A 1 -31.35 17.15 -3.26
CA MET A 1 -32.66 17.21 -2.57
C MET A 1 -33.61 16.28 -3.31
N LEU A 2 -33.85 15.08 -2.77
CA LEU A 2 -34.77 14.11 -3.37
C LEU A 2 -36.22 14.56 -3.17
N ILE A 3 -36.99 14.65 -4.26
CA ILE A 3 -38.44 14.86 -4.20
C ILE A 3 -39.06 13.46 -4.31
N LEU A 4 -39.39 12.86 -3.17
CA LEU A 4 -40.12 11.59 -3.11
C LEU A 4 -41.60 11.85 -3.42
N TRP A 5 -42.03 11.38 -4.59
CA TRP A 5 -43.44 11.31 -4.94
C TRP A 5 -44.03 10.05 -4.31
N CYS A 6 -44.56 10.17 -3.09
CA CYS A 6 -45.36 9.10 -2.49
C CYS A 6 -46.78 9.59 -2.28
N TYR A 7 -47.76 8.77 -2.68
CA TYR A 7 -49.18 9.02 -2.45
C TYR A 7 -49.43 9.29 -0.96
N THR A 8 -50.07 10.41 -0.66
CA THR A 8 -50.28 10.94 0.70
C THR A 8 -50.90 9.94 1.66
N GLU A 9 -51.85 9.11 1.20
CA GLU A 9 -52.51 8.09 2.02
C GLU A 9 -51.55 7.01 2.56
N ARG A 10 -50.51 6.67 1.80
CA ARG A 10 -49.55 5.62 2.17
C ARG A 10 -48.58 6.11 3.25
N ILE A 11 -48.32 7.41 3.31
CA ILE A 11 -47.42 8.01 4.31
C ILE A 11 -48.15 8.25 5.65
N ASP A 12 -49.43 8.62 5.63
CA ASP A 12 -50.21 8.74 6.88
C ASP A 12 -50.30 7.39 7.63
N GLN A 13 -50.34 6.28 6.89
CA GLN A 13 -50.25 4.94 7.45
C GLN A 13 -48.87 4.67 8.08
N LEU A 14 -47.78 5.10 7.45
CA LEU A 14 -46.41 4.96 7.95
C LEU A 14 -46.15 5.79 9.22
N HIS A 15 -46.74 7.00 9.31
CA HIS A 15 -46.69 7.81 10.53
C HIS A 15 -47.51 7.17 11.65
N LYS A 16 -48.71 6.63 11.36
CA LYS A 16 -49.56 5.96 12.35
C LYS A 16 -48.91 4.72 13.00
N ILE A 17 -48.07 4.01 12.25
CA ILE A 17 -47.32 2.85 12.79
C ILE A 17 -45.97 3.24 13.41
N GLY A 18 -45.65 4.54 13.50
CA GLY A 18 -44.42 5.04 14.13
C GLY A 18 -43.15 4.85 13.32
N ALA A 19 -43.26 4.46 12.03
CA ALA A 19 -42.11 4.25 11.15
C ALA A 19 -41.47 5.58 10.69
N ILE A 20 -42.22 6.69 10.73
CA ILE A 20 -41.74 8.03 10.38
C ILE A 20 -42.16 8.98 11.50
N LYS A 21 -41.20 9.70 12.10
CA LYS A 21 -41.41 10.51 13.31
C LYS A 21 -41.65 12.00 13.07
N GLU A 22 -41.45 12.49 11.84
CA GLU A 22 -41.47 13.93 11.54
C GLU A 22 -42.51 14.30 10.46
N ILE A 23 -43.09 15.50 10.60
CA ILE A 23 -44.18 16.03 9.79
C ILE A 23 -43.62 16.60 8.47
N PRO A 24 -44.20 16.27 7.29
CA PRO A 24 -43.74 16.83 6.01
C PRO A 24 -43.87 18.35 5.95
N VAL A 25 -42.91 18.99 5.30
CA VAL A 25 -42.92 20.42 5.00
C VAL A 25 -43.40 20.65 3.57
N LYS A 26 -44.47 21.43 3.38
CA LYS A 26 -44.92 21.84 2.04
C LYS A 26 -43.93 22.82 1.42
N ARG A 27 -43.53 22.56 0.18
CA ARG A 27 -42.67 23.47 -0.61
C ARG A 27 -43.19 23.61 -2.03
N GLU A 28 -43.06 24.81 -2.58
CA GLU A 28 -43.42 25.11 -3.98
C GLU A 28 -42.22 25.00 -4.90
N TYR A 29 -42.43 24.40 -6.07
CA TYR A 29 -41.42 24.22 -7.10
C TYR A 29 -41.95 24.71 -8.44
N TYR A 30 -41.06 25.36 -9.21
CA TYR A 30 -41.37 25.77 -10.58
C TYR A 30 -41.00 24.65 -11.56
N SER A 31 -41.99 24.13 -12.28
CA SER A 31 -41.77 23.20 -13.39
C SER A 31 -41.44 23.98 -14.66
N ARG A 32 -40.25 23.75 -15.24
CA ARG A 32 -39.89 24.36 -16.53
C ARG A 32 -40.66 23.76 -17.70
N SER A 33 -41.06 22.49 -17.60
CA SER A 33 -41.81 21.77 -18.65
C SER A 33 -43.25 22.25 -18.75
N SER A 34 -43.93 22.46 -17.62
CA SER A 34 -45.30 22.98 -17.58
C SER A 34 -45.38 24.49 -17.37
N LYS A 35 -44.23 25.16 -17.15
CA LYS A 35 -44.10 26.60 -16.86
C LYS A 35 -44.99 27.09 -15.70
N SER A 36 -45.25 26.23 -14.71
CA SER A 36 -46.15 26.51 -13.59
C SER A 36 -45.53 26.13 -12.25
N TYR A 37 -45.98 26.78 -11.18
CA TYR A 37 -45.67 26.40 -9.81
C TYR A 37 -46.59 25.26 -9.36
N TYR A 38 -46.03 24.31 -8.63
CA TYR A 38 -46.78 23.25 -7.97
C TYR A 38 -46.22 23.01 -6.57
N THR A 39 -47.10 22.68 -5.63
CA THR A 39 -46.73 22.44 -4.23
C THR A 39 -46.59 20.95 -3.99
N VAL A 40 -45.50 20.53 -3.35
CA VAL A 40 -45.29 19.14 -2.92
C VAL A 40 -44.93 19.09 -1.44
N ASN A 41 -45.36 18.01 -0.79
CA ASN A 41 -44.90 17.68 0.56
C ASN A 41 -43.47 17.14 0.47
N THR A 42 -42.53 17.78 1.15
CA THR A 42 -41.14 17.35 1.26
C THR A 42 -40.87 16.79 2.64
N TYR A 43 -40.24 15.60 2.70
CA TYR A 43 -39.87 14.97 3.96
C TYR A 43 -38.39 15.24 4.25
N PRO A 44 -38.01 15.46 5.52
CA PRO A 44 -36.61 15.54 5.89
C PRO A 44 -35.91 14.22 5.58
N VAL A 45 -34.67 14.31 5.11
CA VAL A 45 -33.89 13.16 4.61
C VAL A 45 -33.63 12.11 5.71
N SER A 46 -33.63 12.54 6.97
CA SER A 46 -33.55 11.70 8.17
C SER A 46 -34.61 10.60 8.24
N VAL A 47 -35.69 10.70 7.47
CA VAL A 47 -36.79 9.73 7.43
C VAL A 47 -36.41 8.42 6.74
N LEU A 48 -35.41 8.41 5.85
CA LEU A 48 -35.13 7.27 4.99
C LEU A 48 -34.10 6.29 5.55
N GLU A 49 -33.58 6.52 6.76
CA GLU A 49 -32.51 5.75 7.42
C GLU A 49 -31.19 5.59 6.63
N TYR A 50 -31.10 6.11 5.40
CA TYR A 50 -29.86 6.18 4.62
C TYR A 50 -28.97 7.33 5.08
N SER A 51 -27.67 7.07 5.10
CA SER A 51 -26.65 8.11 5.18
C SER A 51 -26.68 9.01 3.94
N ILE A 52 -26.09 10.20 4.05
CA ILE A 52 -26.00 11.16 2.92
C ILE A 52 -25.23 10.52 1.77
N GLU A 53 -24.19 9.76 2.10
CA GLU A 53 -23.32 9.04 1.18
C GLU A 53 -24.07 7.96 0.41
N GLU A 54 -24.91 7.16 1.07
CA GLU A 54 -25.74 6.13 0.41
C GLU A 54 -26.80 6.75 -0.52
N LEU A 55 -27.30 7.94 -0.19
CA LEU A 55 -28.25 8.66 -1.04
C LEU A 55 -27.57 9.34 -2.23
N GLU A 56 -26.35 9.84 -2.06
CA GLU A 56 -25.53 10.32 -3.18
C GLU A 56 -25.17 9.18 -4.13
N GLU A 57 -24.81 8.01 -3.58
CA GLU A 57 -24.53 6.82 -4.37
C GLU A 57 -25.77 6.36 -5.13
N ALA A 58 -26.93 6.26 -4.47
CA ALA A 58 -28.19 5.91 -5.11
C ALA A 58 -28.63 6.95 -6.17
N TYR A 59 -28.43 8.25 -5.91
CA TYR A 59 -28.71 9.32 -6.88
C TYR A 59 -27.82 9.22 -8.12
N ASN A 60 -26.52 9.02 -7.92
CA ASN A 60 -25.55 8.89 -9.00
C ASN A 60 -25.79 7.62 -9.83
N GLN A 61 -26.24 6.53 -9.20
CA GLN A 61 -26.68 5.31 -9.89
C GLN A 61 -28.00 5.49 -10.66
N THR A 62 -28.90 6.36 -10.19
CA THR A 62 -30.26 6.50 -10.75
C THR A 62 -30.38 7.54 -11.86
N TYR A 63 -29.56 8.60 -11.84
CA TYR A 63 -29.68 9.75 -12.76
C TYR A 63 -28.51 9.91 -13.77
N ASP A 64 -27.71 8.85 -13.94
CA ASP A 64 -26.91 8.54 -15.13
C ASP A 64 -26.06 9.71 -15.68
N GLN A 65 -24.94 10.01 -15.02
CA GLN A 65 -23.88 10.79 -15.67
C GLN A 65 -22.85 9.84 -16.27
N GLU A 66 -23.07 9.49 -17.53
CA GLU A 66 -22.14 8.73 -18.35
C GLU A 66 -20.76 9.41 -18.52
N GLY A 67 -20.50 10.65 -18.06
CA GLY A 67 -19.17 11.25 -18.18
C GLY A 67 -19.02 12.63 -17.54
N PHE A 68 -17.80 13.14 -17.51
CA PHE A 68 -17.46 14.47 -16.99
C PHE A 68 -17.70 15.55 -18.04
N LYS A 69 -18.41 16.62 -17.67
CA LYS A 69 -18.58 17.80 -18.54
C LYS A 69 -17.48 18.81 -18.28
N PHE A 70 -16.73 19.17 -19.31
CA PHE A 70 -15.71 20.21 -19.25
C PHE A 70 -16.12 21.47 -20.01
N ARG A 71 -15.66 22.61 -19.50
CA ARG A 71 -15.59 23.89 -20.20
C ARG A 71 -14.14 24.37 -20.13
N ILE A 72 -13.55 24.66 -21.28
CA ILE A 72 -12.21 25.26 -21.38
C ILE A 72 -12.31 26.65 -22.00
N GLU A 73 -11.44 27.55 -21.54
CA GLU A 73 -11.31 28.91 -22.05
C GLU A 73 -9.94 29.06 -22.71
N THR A 74 -9.92 29.60 -23.93
CA THR A 74 -8.70 29.74 -24.74
C THR A 74 -8.70 31.09 -25.44
N ASN A 75 -7.53 31.57 -25.87
CA ASN A 75 -7.40 32.86 -26.55
C ASN A 75 -7.52 32.74 -28.07
N SER A 76 -7.18 31.58 -28.63
CA SER A 76 -7.21 31.29 -30.07
C SER A 76 -7.84 29.93 -30.36
N GLU A 77 -8.28 29.73 -31.60
CA GLU A 77 -8.80 28.44 -32.07
C GLU A 77 -7.70 27.36 -32.08
N ASP A 78 -6.44 27.72 -32.38
CA ASP A 78 -5.29 26.80 -32.34
C ASP A 78 -5.03 26.24 -30.93
N GLU A 79 -5.20 27.06 -29.88
CA GLU A 79 -5.06 26.62 -28.48
C GLU A 79 -6.14 25.58 -28.11
N VAL A 80 -7.35 25.69 -28.68
CA VAL A 80 -8.42 24.70 -28.48
C VAL A 80 -7.98 23.34 -29.01
N GLU A 81 -7.41 23.30 -30.21
CA GLU A 81 -7.00 22.04 -30.85
C GLU A 81 -5.87 21.34 -30.08
N ILE A 82 -4.86 22.10 -29.63
CA ILE A 82 -3.76 21.57 -28.82
C ILE A 82 -4.29 20.95 -27.52
N LEU A 83 -5.16 21.66 -26.79
CA LEU A 83 -5.72 21.18 -25.52
C LEU A 83 -6.61 19.95 -25.70
N ILE A 84 -7.45 19.94 -26.75
CA ILE A 84 -8.28 18.78 -27.06
C ILE A 84 -7.41 17.55 -27.39
N ASN A 85 -6.30 17.72 -28.11
CA ASN A 85 -5.39 16.63 -28.43
C ASN A 85 -4.67 16.06 -27.20
N GLU A 86 -4.27 16.90 -26.24
CA GLU A 86 -3.72 16.42 -24.96
C GLU A 86 -4.77 15.67 -24.14
N LEU A 87 -6.00 16.20 -24.04
CA LEU A 87 -7.08 15.56 -23.29
C LEU A 87 -7.49 14.21 -23.90
N ARG A 88 -7.40 14.05 -25.23
CA ARG A 88 -7.65 12.77 -25.91
C ARG A 88 -6.69 11.66 -25.53
N LYS A 89 -5.52 11.96 -24.92
CA LYS A 89 -4.60 10.94 -24.41
C LYS A 89 -5.10 10.30 -23.12
N LEU A 90 -5.87 11.04 -22.33
CA LEU A 90 -6.34 10.65 -20.98
C LEU A 90 -7.82 10.29 -20.96
N PHE A 91 -8.61 10.87 -21.85
CA PHE A 91 -10.05 10.70 -21.90
C PHE A 91 -10.59 10.36 -23.29
N LYS A 92 -11.66 9.56 -23.32
CA LYS A 92 -12.50 9.39 -24.50
C LYS A 92 -13.48 10.55 -24.59
N ILE A 93 -13.29 11.43 -25.58
CA ILE A 93 -14.22 12.54 -25.85
C ILE A 93 -15.41 11.99 -26.64
N GLU A 94 -16.62 12.09 -26.09
CA GLU A 94 -17.80 11.40 -26.63
C GLU A 94 -18.49 12.11 -27.80
N LYS A 95 -18.33 13.43 -27.89
CA LYS A 95 -18.98 14.27 -28.90
C LYS A 95 -18.00 15.33 -29.40
N THR A 96 -18.23 15.82 -30.62
CA THR A 96 -17.44 16.94 -31.16
C THR A 96 -17.54 18.14 -30.22
N PRO A 97 -16.40 18.70 -29.76
CA PRO A 97 -16.42 19.86 -28.89
C PRO A 97 -17.19 21.03 -29.52
N GLN A 98 -18.04 21.69 -28.73
CA GLN A 98 -18.78 22.86 -29.17
C GLN A 98 -18.00 24.12 -28.81
N ILE A 99 -17.54 24.84 -29.82
CA ILE A 99 -16.70 26.04 -29.69
C ILE A 99 -17.57 27.29 -29.88
N TYR A 100 -17.42 28.25 -28.98
CA TYR A 100 -18.13 29.54 -29.01
C TYR A 100 -17.14 30.68 -28.84
N GLU A 101 -17.10 31.58 -29.81
CA GLU A 101 -16.30 32.81 -29.73
C GLU A 101 -16.92 33.80 -28.73
N ARG A 102 -16.08 34.35 -27.86
CA ARG A 102 -16.39 35.46 -26.95
C ARG A 102 -15.90 36.74 -27.59
N ARG A 103 -16.75 37.77 -27.63
CA ARG A 103 -16.44 39.05 -28.29
C ARG A 103 -15.14 39.66 -27.74
N ASN A 104 -14.06 39.58 -28.52
CA ASN A 104 -12.72 40.07 -28.18
C ASN A 104 -12.08 39.43 -26.93
N GLU A 105 -12.53 38.25 -26.51
CA GLU A 105 -12.10 37.58 -25.27
C GLU A 105 -11.70 36.11 -25.50
N GLY A 106 -11.59 35.66 -26.75
CA GLY A 106 -11.18 34.29 -27.11
C GLY A 106 -12.36 33.31 -27.23
N TYR A 107 -12.19 32.04 -26.86
CA TYR A 107 -13.14 30.95 -27.14
C TYR A 107 -13.49 30.13 -25.89
N ASN A 108 -14.77 29.75 -25.79
CA ASN A 108 -15.28 28.77 -24.85
C ASN A 108 -15.54 27.45 -25.58
N THR A 109 -14.98 26.35 -25.08
CA THR A 109 -15.22 25.02 -25.67
C THR A 109 -15.86 24.08 -24.65
N TYR A 110 -16.99 23.47 -25.02
CA TYR A 110 -17.77 22.56 -24.18
C TYR A 110 -17.76 21.15 -24.74
N PHE A 111 -17.49 20.16 -23.90
CA PHE A 111 -17.49 18.75 -24.29
C PHE A 111 -17.68 17.82 -23.09
N THR A 112 -18.15 16.61 -23.37
CA THR A 112 -18.27 15.52 -22.39
C THR A 112 -17.15 14.52 -22.64
N VAL A 113 -16.50 14.09 -21.56
CA VAL A 113 -15.48 13.06 -21.60
C VAL A 113 -15.82 11.86 -20.73
N LYS A 114 -15.39 10.70 -21.17
CA LYS A 114 -15.30 9.47 -20.37
C LYS A 114 -13.83 9.19 -20.09
N LEU A 115 -13.54 8.51 -18.99
CA LEU A 115 -12.21 7.93 -18.81
C LEU A 115 -11.93 6.99 -20.00
N LEU A 116 -10.74 7.08 -20.58
CA LEU A 116 -10.31 6.09 -21.56
C LEU A 116 -10.26 4.74 -20.83
N ASN A 117 -10.96 3.72 -21.33
CA ASN A 117 -10.85 2.33 -20.86
C ASN A 117 -9.48 1.71 -21.26
N ASN A 118 -8.39 2.44 -21.05
CA ASN A 118 -7.03 1.89 -21.09
C ASN A 118 -6.81 0.88 -19.95
N SER A 119 -7.70 0.89 -18.95
CA SER A 119 -7.68 -0.05 -17.85
C SER A 119 -7.72 -1.50 -18.34
N GLU A 120 -8.48 -1.86 -19.37
CA GLU A 120 -8.64 -3.27 -19.76
C GLU A 120 -7.38 -3.82 -20.44
N PHE A 121 -6.72 -3.03 -21.30
CA PHE A 121 -5.45 -3.42 -21.93
C PHE A 121 -4.30 -3.48 -20.91
N GLU A 122 -4.18 -2.48 -20.05
CA GLU A 122 -3.17 -2.47 -18.99
C GLU A 122 -3.43 -3.54 -17.93
N GLN A 123 -4.70 -3.77 -17.54
CA GLN A 123 -5.10 -4.86 -16.65
C GLN A 123 -4.74 -6.20 -17.26
N ASN A 124 -5.01 -6.43 -18.56
CA ASN A 124 -4.64 -7.67 -19.24
C ASN A 124 -3.11 -7.88 -19.26
N LYS A 125 -2.33 -6.81 -19.43
CA LYS A 125 -0.87 -6.86 -19.33
C LYS A 125 -0.39 -7.19 -17.91
N PHE A 126 -0.95 -6.52 -16.89
CA PHE A 126 -0.60 -6.79 -15.49
C PHE A 126 -1.02 -8.19 -15.05
N LEU A 127 -2.18 -8.68 -15.49
CA LEU A 127 -2.64 -10.04 -15.24
C LEU A 127 -1.69 -11.08 -15.84
N SER A 128 -1.23 -10.85 -17.07
CA SER A 128 -0.24 -11.72 -17.73
C SER A 128 1.10 -11.74 -16.98
N GLU A 129 1.54 -10.60 -16.45
CA GLU A 129 2.76 -10.49 -15.66
C GLU A 129 2.64 -11.18 -14.30
N ILE A 130 1.49 -11.01 -13.61
CA ILE A 130 1.17 -11.71 -12.36
C ILE A 130 1.18 -13.23 -12.57
N GLU A 131 0.61 -13.71 -13.67
CA GLU A 131 0.58 -15.15 -13.97
C GLU A 131 1.99 -15.70 -14.25
N SER A 132 2.81 -14.96 -15.01
CA SER A 132 4.22 -15.32 -15.22
C SER A 132 5.01 -15.39 -13.91
N LEU A 133 4.83 -14.41 -13.02
CA LEU A 133 5.50 -14.38 -11.71
C LEU A 133 5.05 -15.54 -10.81
N LYS A 134 3.76 -15.88 -10.82
CA LYS A 134 3.24 -17.04 -10.09
C LYS A 134 3.87 -18.35 -10.56
N ASN A 135 4.03 -18.52 -11.88
CA ASN A 135 4.67 -19.71 -12.43
C ASN A 135 6.15 -19.81 -12.02
N LYS A 136 6.90 -18.70 -12.10
CA LYS A 136 8.29 -18.66 -11.63
C LYS A 136 8.40 -18.99 -10.13
N ASN A 137 7.52 -18.46 -9.30
CA ASN A 137 7.51 -18.79 -7.87
C ASN A 137 7.27 -20.28 -7.63
N LYS A 138 6.36 -20.91 -8.39
CA LYS A 138 6.09 -22.34 -8.30
C LYS A 138 7.30 -23.20 -8.71
N GLU A 139 8.05 -22.79 -9.74
CA GLU A 139 9.29 -23.45 -10.14
C GLU A 139 10.37 -23.34 -9.06
N ILE A 140 10.51 -22.15 -8.46
CA ILE A 140 11.44 -21.88 -7.37
C ILE A 140 11.11 -22.73 -6.13
N GLU A 141 9.83 -22.80 -5.74
CA GLU A 141 9.37 -23.65 -4.64
C GLU A 141 9.71 -25.13 -4.86
N LYS A 142 9.50 -25.62 -6.09
CA LYS A 142 9.85 -27.00 -6.45
C LYS A 142 11.36 -27.24 -6.31
N TYR A 143 12.18 -26.31 -6.82
CA TYR A 143 13.63 -26.38 -6.70
C TYR A 143 14.10 -26.42 -5.22
N TYR A 144 13.51 -25.58 -4.36
CA TYR A 144 13.82 -25.61 -2.93
C TYR A 144 13.40 -26.92 -2.26
N CYS A 145 12.25 -27.48 -2.61
CA CYS A 145 11.80 -28.78 -2.12
C CYS A 145 12.75 -29.92 -2.52
N ASP A 146 13.24 -29.91 -3.77
CA ASP A 146 14.19 -30.91 -4.26
C ASP A 146 15.52 -30.83 -3.52
N ILE A 147 16.05 -29.61 -3.29
CA ILE A 147 17.26 -29.39 -2.49
C ILE A 147 17.05 -29.88 -1.04
N LEU A 148 15.96 -29.47 -0.40
CA LEU A 148 15.68 -29.86 0.98
C LEU A 148 15.59 -31.38 1.13
N SER A 149 14.93 -32.06 0.19
CA SER A 149 14.88 -33.53 0.13
C SER A 149 16.28 -34.15 -0.01
N GLY A 150 17.13 -33.57 -0.85
CA GLY A 150 18.54 -33.99 -0.97
C GLY A 150 19.32 -33.84 0.34
N ILE A 151 19.16 -32.72 1.04
CA ILE A 151 19.79 -32.46 2.34
C ILE A 151 19.30 -33.46 3.38
N TYR A 152 17.98 -33.69 3.46
CA TYR A 152 17.38 -34.64 4.40
C TYR A 152 17.92 -36.05 4.21
N LYS A 153 18.03 -36.51 2.96
CA LYS A 153 18.66 -37.80 2.64
C LYS A 153 20.14 -37.84 3.02
N LEU A 154 20.89 -36.78 2.73
CA LEU A 154 22.33 -36.71 3.02
C LEU A 154 22.62 -36.82 4.52
N PHE A 155 21.81 -36.14 5.35
CA PHE A 155 21.95 -36.17 6.81
C PHE A 155 21.14 -37.29 7.48
N ASN A 156 20.43 -38.10 6.69
CA ASN A 156 19.55 -39.17 7.15
C ASN A 156 18.56 -38.71 8.25
N VAL A 157 17.87 -37.61 7.96
CA VAL A 157 16.87 -36.99 8.86
C VAL A 157 15.56 -36.74 8.11
N ASP A 158 14.46 -36.82 8.85
CA ASP A 158 13.12 -36.69 8.27
C ASP A 158 12.51 -35.31 8.47
N SER A 159 13.14 -34.46 9.28
CA SER A 159 12.61 -33.14 9.59
C SER A 159 13.69 -32.06 9.72
N ARG A 160 13.24 -30.82 9.48
CA ARG A 160 14.04 -29.62 9.76
C ARG A 160 14.47 -29.54 11.22
N ILE A 161 13.64 -30.01 12.14
CA ILE A 161 13.91 -29.99 13.58
C ILE A 161 15.12 -30.88 13.89
N ASP A 162 15.18 -32.07 13.29
CA ASP A 162 16.29 -33.00 13.48
C ASP A 162 17.59 -32.44 12.89
N LEU A 163 17.51 -31.78 11.73
CA LEU A 163 18.64 -31.04 11.16
C LEU A 163 19.13 -29.91 12.07
N MET A 164 18.21 -29.19 12.71
CA MET A 164 18.57 -28.13 13.67
C MET A 164 19.22 -28.68 14.94
N LYS A 165 18.77 -29.86 15.42
CA LYS A 165 19.41 -30.54 16.56
C LYS A 165 20.84 -30.97 16.21
N ILE A 166 21.03 -31.65 15.08
CA ILE A 166 22.36 -32.05 14.60
C ILE A 166 23.28 -30.84 14.44
N SER A 167 22.75 -29.74 13.87
CA SER A 167 23.52 -28.50 13.72
C SER A 167 23.97 -27.92 15.07
N ARG A 168 23.10 -27.96 16.08
CA ARG A 168 23.44 -27.50 17.44
C ARG A 168 24.47 -28.40 18.11
N GLU A 169 24.28 -29.71 18.06
CA GLU A 169 25.23 -30.69 18.61
C GLU A 169 26.61 -30.57 17.96
N TYR A 170 26.66 -30.37 16.64
CA TYR A 170 27.91 -30.11 15.93
C TYR A 170 28.61 -28.85 16.44
N LEU A 171 27.88 -27.75 16.66
CA LEU A 171 28.45 -26.51 17.18
C LEU A 171 29.01 -26.69 18.60
N GLU A 172 28.28 -27.38 19.47
CA GLU A 172 28.73 -27.69 20.84
C GLU A 172 29.99 -28.58 20.83
N LEU A 173 30.04 -29.61 19.98
CA LEU A 173 31.22 -30.45 19.80
C LEU A 173 32.40 -29.68 19.20
N LYS A 174 32.17 -28.78 18.25
CA LYS A 174 33.19 -27.91 17.67
C LYS A 174 33.74 -26.92 18.69
N GLU A 175 32.91 -26.44 19.61
CA GLU A 175 33.35 -25.56 20.68
C GLU A 175 34.13 -26.33 21.77
N ASN A 176 33.66 -27.53 22.11
CA ASN A 176 34.33 -28.40 23.08
C ASN A 176 35.65 -28.98 22.56
N SER A 177 35.77 -29.26 21.27
CA SER A 177 37.03 -29.70 20.64
C SER A 177 38.11 -28.61 20.59
N LYS A 178 37.76 -27.33 20.77
CA LYS A 178 38.75 -26.25 20.98
C LYS A 178 39.38 -26.29 22.38
N LYS A 179 38.84 -27.06 23.33
CA LYS A 179 39.44 -27.30 24.65
C LYS A 179 40.32 -28.54 24.57
N ASN A 180 41.61 -28.41 24.88
CA ASN A 180 42.58 -29.51 24.84
C ASN A 180 42.10 -30.72 25.66
N SER A 181 41.88 -31.87 25.00
CA SER A 181 41.34 -33.11 25.59
C SER A 181 42.23 -33.78 26.64
N ARG A 182 43.48 -33.33 26.80
CA ARG A 182 44.46 -33.94 27.72
C ARG A 182 44.76 -33.11 28.97
N GLY A 183 44.20 -31.91 29.10
CA GLY A 183 44.56 -30.99 30.19
C GLY A 183 46.05 -30.62 30.24
N ALA A 184 46.82 -30.98 29.21
CA ALA A 184 48.25 -30.72 29.11
C ALA A 184 48.46 -29.37 28.40
N GLY A 185 49.17 -28.48 29.10
CA GLY A 185 49.43 -27.11 28.67
C GLY A 185 49.15 -26.13 29.81
N ARG A 186 49.94 -25.06 29.89
CA ARG A 186 49.62 -23.95 30.79
C ARG A 186 48.32 -23.33 30.29
N LYS A 187 47.31 -23.21 31.17
CA LYS A 187 46.11 -22.45 30.85
C LYS A 187 46.53 -21.04 30.39
N PRO A 188 45.94 -20.53 29.29
CA PRO A 188 46.25 -19.18 28.84
C PRO A 188 45.97 -18.21 29.98
N ARG A 189 46.91 -17.29 30.21
CA ARG A 189 46.83 -16.33 31.33
C ARG A 189 45.72 -15.31 31.13
N PHE A 190 45.34 -15.05 29.88
CA PHE A 190 44.32 -14.09 29.48
C PHE A 190 43.30 -14.75 28.55
N THR A 191 42.03 -14.42 28.71
CA THR A 191 40.96 -14.75 27.76
C THR A 191 41.07 -13.90 26.49
N GLU A 192 40.39 -14.28 25.40
CA GLU A 192 40.39 -13.47 24.18
C GLU A 192 39.73 -12.10 24.39
N GLU A 193 38.74 -12.01 25.28
CA GLU A 193 38.11 -10.73 25.67
C GLU A 193 39.12 -9.82 26.38
N GLU A 194 39.88 -10.35 27.34
CA GLU A 194 40.92 -9.60 28.04
C GLU A 194 42.05 -9.17 27.09
N LYS A 195 42.43 -10.03 26.13
CA LYS A 195 43.41 -9.67 25.08
C LYS A 195 42.90 -8.52 24.21
N ASN A 196 41.62 -8.52 23.84
CA ASN A 196 41.02 -7.45 23.06
C ASN A 196 40.98 -6.14 23.85
N MET A 197 40.61 -6.19 25.13
CA MET A 197 40.69 -5.02 26.00
C MET A 197 42.11 -4.44 26.09
N ILE A 198 43.14 -5.29 26.19
CA ILE A 198 44.55 -4.84 26.18
C ILE A 198 44.92 -4.18 24.84
N ARG A 199 44.46 -4.74 23.71
CA ARG A 199 44.68 -4.16 22.37
C ARG A 199 43.98 -2.81 22.22
N ASP A 200 42.77 -2.67 22.75
CA ASP A 200 42.01 -1.42 22.67
C ASP A 200 42.62 -0.34 23.58
N GLN A 201 43.02 -0.69 24.80
CA GLN A 201 43.78 0.22 25.67
C GLN A 201 45.12 0.66 25.05
N ARG A 202 45.75 -0.20 24.23
CA ARG A 202 46.94 0.19 23.46
C ARG A 202 46.61 1.21 22.37
N LYS A 203 45.48 1.06 21.68
CA LYS A 203 44.99 2.03 20.69
C LYS A 203 44.63 3.36 21.33
N GLU A 204 44.11 3.34 22.56
CA GLU A 204 43.84 4.53 23.39
C GLU A 204 45.11 5.23 23.91
N GLY A 205 46.30 4.69 23.61
CA GLY A 205 47.58 5.35 23.85
C GLY A 205 48.35 4.85 25.07
N LYS A 206 47.83 3.86 25.84
CA LYS A 206 48.58 3.29 26.97
C LYS A 206 49.89 2.64 26.50
N THR A 207 50.94 2.84 27.27
CA THR A 207 52.25 2.25 27.00
C THR A 207 52.29 0.77 27.40
N ILE A 208 53.24 0.01 26.83
CA ILE A 208 53.44 -1.40 27.20
C ILE A 208 53.76 -1.53 28.71
N LYS A 209 54.40 -0.51 29.32
CA LYS A 209 54.65 -0.40 30.77
C LYS A 209 53.38 -0.30 31.60
N GLU A 210 52.49 0.59 31.22
CA GLU A 210 51.22 0.77 31.92
C GLU A 210 50.34 -0.47 31.77
N LEU A 211 50.28 -1.06 30.58
CA LEU A 211 49.51 -2.29 30.35
C LEU A 211 50.06 -3.47 31.15
N ALA A 212 51.37 -3.61 31.24
CA ALA A 212 52.01 -4.66 32.04
C ALA A 212 51.72 -4.49 33.54
N ALA A 213 51.78 -3.25 34.05
CA ALA A 213 51.46 -2.94 35.44
C ALA A 213 49.98 -3.18 35.77
N LEU A 214 49.07 -2.69 34.91
CA LEU A 214 47.62 -2.84 35.07
C LEU A 214 47.18 -4.31 35.08
N ASN A 215 47.80 -5.13 34.23
CA ASN A 215 47.47 -6.55 34.10
C ASN A 215 48.40 -7.47 34.93
N ASN A 216 49.23 -6.86 35.79
CA ASN A 216 50.19 -7.52 36.67
C ASN A 216 51.05 -8.59 35.97
N CYS A 217 51.48 -8.33 34.73
CA CYS A 217 52.19 -9.30 33.88
C CYS A 217 53.49 -8.73 33.31
N SER A 218 54.31 -9.58 32.67
CA SER A 218 55.58 -9.12 32.11
C SER A 218 55.38 -8.42 30.76
N PHE A 219 56.33 -7.55 30.42
CA PHE A 219 56.40 -6.89 29.11
C PHE A 219 56.27 -7.84 27.93
N GLY A 220 56.98 -8.98 28.00
CA GLY A 220 56.96 -9.99 26.95
C GLY A 220 55.57 -10.59 26.73
N VAL A 221 54.75 -10.68 27.77
CA VAL A 221 53.37 -11.19 27.64
C VAL A 221 52.48 -10.17 26.94
N ILE A 222 52.56 -8.89 27.30
CA ILE A 222 51.83 -7.82 26.59
C ILE A 222 52.29 -7.72 25.13
N HIS A 223 53.60 -7.72 24.88
CA HIS A 223 54.16 -7.68 23.53
C HIS A 223 53.65 -8.84 22.68
N LYS A 224 53.57 -10.05 23.26
CA LYS A 224 53.01 -11.21 22.57
C LYS A 224 51.52 -11.01 22.22
N ILE A 225 50.71 -10.47 23.13
CA ILE A 225 49.27 -10.22 22.89
C ILE A 225 49.03 -9.18 21.78
N LEU A 226 49.91 -8.17 21.69
CA LEU A 226 49.79 -7.12 20.68
C LEU A 226 50.24 -7.56 19.28
N HIS A 227 51.03 -8.63 19.17
CA HIS A 227 51.62 -9.12 17.92
C HIS A 227 51.22 -10.56 17.54
N GLU A 228 50.47 -11.26 18.38
CA GLU A 228 49.63 -12.44 18.00
C GLU A 228 48.42 -11.97 17.19
#